data_AF-W0E6I5-F1
#
_entry.id   AF-W0E6I5-F1
#
_cell.length_a   1.000
_cell.length_b   1.000
_cell.length_c   1.000
_cell.angle_alpha   90.00
_cell.angle_beta   90.00
_cell.angle_gamma   90.00
#
_symmetry.space_group_name_H-M   'P 1'
#
loop_
_entity.id
_entity.type
_entity.pdbx_description
1 polymer ?
#
loop_
_entity_poly.entity_id
_entity_poly.type
_entity_poly.pdbx_seq_one_letter_code
_entity_poly.pdbx_strand_id
1 'polypeptide(L)'
;MKAPYRKGLTAAALATTVAVSGCQTTGDTQDQAAGAGIGALVGAGIGALVTGDARGAVAGAAIGGALGWSVVALNQYQSRQVRSSAADSRVYGLSKPVERTQVKIRRGSNSPRTVGRGQSVDLVTDYSVMLPPSVSRTSVTESWTLKKDGRSVARLPAKTSTRTAGGWAAQAEITIPSDVPPGTYVIEHRVKAGSSYDTDESTFVVRG
;
A
#
# COMPACT_ATOMS: atom_id res chain seq x y z
N MET A 1 57.13 -4.65 27.31
CA MET A 1 56.50 -3.65 26.42
C MET A 1 54.98 -3.78 26.56
N LYS A 2 54.30 -2.65 26.87
CA LYS A 2 52.85 -2.36 26.98
C LYS A 2 51.85 -3.51 27.30
N ALA A 3 51.27 -3.43 28.49
CA ALA A 3 49.89 -3.86 28.82
C ALA A 3 48.94 -2.63 28.75
N PRO A 4 47.64 -2.68 29.09
CA PRO A 4 46.54 -3.67 28.91
C PRO A 4 45.22 -2.99 28.42
N TYR A 5 44.11 -3.72 28.23
CA TYR A 5 42.70 -3.31 28.57
C TYR A 5 41.78 -4.52 28.32
N ARG A 6 41.22 -5.29 29.27
CA ARG A 6 40.40 -5.08 30.49
C ARG A 6 38.92 -4.70 30.24
N LYS A 7 38.05 -5.55 30.83
CA LYS A 7 36.64 -5.41 31.27
C LYS A 7 35.58 -5.69 30.19
N GLY A 8 34.62 -6.61 30.32
CA GLY A 8 34.08 -7.36 31.47
C GLY A 8 32.69 -6.82 31.86
N LEU A 9 31.64 -7.65 31.70
CA LEU A 9 30.36 -7.76 32.46
C LEU A 9 29.43 -8.73 31.65
N THR A 10 29.14 -10.00 31.98
CA THR A 10 28.19 -10.57 32.99
C THR A 10 26.89 -9.76 33.12
N ALA A 11 25.65 -10.29 33.08
CA ALA A 11 25.05 -11.62 33.34
C ALA A 11 23.64 -11.64 32.69
N ALA A 12 23.16 -12.74 32.09
CA ALA A 12 22.29 -13.82 32.63
C ALA A 12 20.91 -13.39 33.19
N ALA A 13 19.88 -14.20 32.85
CA ALA A 13 18.52 -14.35 33.44
C ALA A 13 17.38 -14.02 32.44
N LEU A 14 16.25 -14.71 32.34
CA LEU A 14 15.69 -15.95 32.89
C LEU A 14 14.36 -16.16 32.13
N ALA A 15 13.93 -17.41 31.94
CA ALA A 15 12.71 -17.76 31.22
C ALA A 15 11.42 -17.36 31.96
N THR A 16 10.37 -17.01 31.22
CA THR A 16 8.97 -17.08 31.70
C THR A 16 8.01 -17.37 30.54
N THR A 17 7.46 -18.58 30.55
CA THR A 17 6.25 -18.98 29.83
C THR A 17 5.00 -18.39 30.49
N VAL A 18 4.14 -17.70 29.73
CA VAL A 18 2.73 -17.47 30.10
C VAL A 18 1.83 -17.90 28.95
N ALA A 19 0.79 -18.62 29.34
CA ALA A 19 -0.08 -19.46 28.53
C ALA A 19 -1.11 -18.69 27.67
N VAL A 20 -1.63 -19.44 26.71
CA VAL A 20 -2.82 -19.16 25.88
C VAL A 20 -4.07 -18.99 26.76
N SER A 21 -4.84 -17.91 26.56
CA SER A 21 -6.32 -17.90 26.54
C SER A 21 -6.85 -16.47 26.46
N GLY A 22 -7.81 -16.22 25.55
CA GLY A 22 -8.45 -14.92 25.40
C GLY A 22 -9.28 -14.78 24.13
N CYS A 23 -10.32 -15.61 23.98
CA CYS A 23 -11.52 -15.21 23.24
C CYS A 23 -12.23 -14.15 24.07
N GLN A 24 -12.50 -12.94 23.54
CA GLN A 24 -13.75 -12.24 23.80
C GLN A 24 -14.08 -11.27 22.66
N THR A 25 -15.33 -11.38 22.22
CA THR A 25 -16.03 -10.48 21.31
C THR A 25 -16.83 -9.47 22.15
N THR A 26 -16.91 -8.23 21.65
CA THR A 26 -17.92 -7.17 21.88
C THR A 26 -18.00 -6.45 23.24
N GLY A 27 -17.83 -5.12 23.23
CA GLY A 27 -18.28 -4.18 24.27
C GLY A 27 -17.76 -2.74 24.05
N ASP A 28 -18.65 -1.76 24.12
CA ASP A 28 -18.50 -0.35 23.74
C ASP A 28 -17.39 0.48 24.43
N THR A 29 -16.78 1.35 23.61
CA THR A 29 -16.34 2.75 23.84
C THR A 29 -15.81 3.17 25.23
N GLN A 30 -14.49 3.07 25.43
CA GLN A 30 -13.56 3.91 26.23
C GLN A 30 -12.34 3.02 26.55
N ASP A 31 -11.09 3.29 26.24
CA ASP A 31 -10.37 4.55 26.18
C ASP A 31 -9.25 4.47 25.12
N GLN A 32 -9.04 5.61 24.48
CA GLN A 32 -8.08 5.93 23.42
C GLN A 32 -6.59 5.86 23.85
N ALA A 33 -6.20 4.85 24.63
CA ALA A 33 -4.82 4.68 25.10
C ALA A 33 -4.12 3.44 24.51
N ALA A 34 -4.83 2.54 23.83
CA ALA A 34 -4.25 1.34 23.21
C ALA A 34 -3.85 1.51 21.73
N GLY A 35 -3.93 2.72 21.17
CA GLY A 35 -3.67 2.97 19.74
C GLY A 35 -2.19 2.99 19.36
N ALA A 36 -1.29 3.29 20.29
CA ALA A 36 0.15 3.36 20.02
C ALA A 36 0.87 2.01 20.20
N GLY A 37 0.29 1.06 20.96
CA GLY A 37 0.88 -0.26 21.21
C GLY A 37 0.41 -1.35 20.25
N ILE A 38 -0.83 -1.28 19.75
CA ILE A 38 -1.41 -2.34 18.92
C ILE A 38 -1.04 -2.16 17.43
N GLY A 39 -0.82 -0.93 16.96
CA GLY A 39 -0.34 -0.68 15.60
C GLY A 39 1.04 -1.27 15.32
N ALA A 40 1.92 -1.25 16.32
CA ALA A 40 3.26 -1.87 16.24
C ALA A 40 3.20 -3.40 16.32
N LEU A 41 2.31 -3.98 17.12
CA LEU A 41 2.21 -5.44 17.27
C LEU A 41 1.47 -6.12 16.12
N VAL A 42 0.43 -5.49 15.55
CA VAL A 42 -0.30 -6.04 14.39
C VAL A 42 0.49 -5.84 13.09
N GLY A 43 1.16 -4.69 12.93
CA GLY A 43 2.05 -4.44 11.79
C GLY A 43 3.29 -5.34 11.77
N ALA A 44 3.88 -5.60 12.93
CA ALA A 44 5.00 -6.54 13.05
C ALA A 44 4.56 -8.00 12.88
N GLY A 45 3.38 -8.38 13.37
CA GLY A 45 2.86 -9.75 13.27
C GLY A 45 2.62 -10.20 11.83
N ILE A 46 1.96 -9.37 11.02
CA ILE A 46 1.69 -9.71 9.60
C ILE A 46 2.96 -9.58 8.75
N GLY A 47 3.82 -8.59 9.02
CA GLY A 47 5.09 -8.41 8.32
C GLY A 47 6.08 -9.56 8.54
N ALA A 48 6.14 -10.11 9.77
CA ALA A 48 6.97 -11.26 10.11
C ALA A 48 6.40 -12.58 9.54
N LEU A 49 5.08 -12.76 9.54
CA LEU A 49 4.43 -13.98 9.02
C LEU A 49 4.57 -14.14 7.50
N VAL A 50 4.67 -13.04 6.75
CA VAL A 50 4.79 -13.08 5.28
C VAL A 50 6.25 -13.16 4.81
N THR A 51 7.22 -12.66 5.60
CA THR A 51 8.61 -12.53 5.15
C THR A 51 9.65 -13.28 5.98
N GLY A 52 9.27 -13.85 7.13
CA GLY A 52 10.17 -14.67 7.96
C GLY A 52 11.25 -13.91 8.73
N ASP A 53 11.40 -12.59 8.52
CA ASP A 53 12.49 -11.80 9.10
C ASP A 53 12.03 -10.49 9.74
N ALA A 54 12.73 -10.06 10.79
CA ALA A 54 12.52 -8.80 11.53
C ALA A 54 12.59 -7.53 10.64
N ARG A 55 13.11 -7.64 9.41
CA ARG A 55 13.11 -6.56 8.42
C ARG A 55 11.72 -6.26 7.83
N GLY A 56 10.81 -7.23 7.82
CA GLY A 56 9.42 -7.05 7.37
C GLY A 56 8.58 -6.19 8.32
N ALA A 57 8.87 -6.24 9.63
CA ALA A 57 8.24 -5.39 10.65
C ALA A 57 8.68 -3.92 10.53
N VAL A 58 9.94 -3.67 10.16
CA VAL A 58 10.48 -2.31 9.98
C VAL A 58 10.00 -1.69 8.66
N ALA A 59 9.82 -2.48 7.60
CA ALA A 59 9.28 -1.99 6.33
C ALA A 59 7.82 -1.50 6.44
N GLY A 60 7.06 -2.01 7.42
CA GLY A 60 5.73 -1.49 7.76
C GLY A 60 5.74 -0.21 8.60
N ALA A 61 6.85 0.08 9.31
CA ALA A 61 6.96 1.22 10.23
C ALA A 61 7.77 2.41 9.67
N ALA A 62 8.54 2.24 8.59
CA ALA A 62 9.56 3.22 8.21
C ALA A 62 9.13 4.31 7.19
N ILE A 63 7.88 4.37 6.72
CA ILE A 63 7.44 5.39 5.76
C ILE A 63 6.50 6.39 6.42
N GLY A 64 7.09 7.38 7.10
CA GLY A 64 6.67 8.78 6.94
C GLY A 64 5.43 9.28 7.66
N GLY A 65 5.20 8.94 8.93
CA GLY A 65 4.16 9.59 9.75
C GLY A 65 4.35 11.10 10.06
N ALA A 66 5.24 11.80 9.34
CA ALA A 66 5.68 13.15 9.71
C ALA A 66 4.76 14.28 9.22
N LEU A 67 3.75 14.02 8.37
CA LEU A 67 2.99 15.07 7.67
C LEU A 67 1.46 14.90 7.73
N GLY A 68 0.94 14.40 8.85
CA GLY A 68 -0.51 14.22 9.09
C GLY A 68 -1.17 13.06 8.34
N TRP A 69 -0.41 12.38 7.47
CA TRP A 69 -0.87 11.22 6.73
C TRP A 69 -0.74 9.89 7.49
N SER A 70 -0.52 9.94 8.80
CA SER A 70 -0.29 8.77 9.66
C SER A 70 -1.48 7.81 9.73
N VAL A 71 -2.70 8.30 9.48
CA VAL A 71 -3.95 7.51 9.56
C VAL A 71 -4.79 7.67 8.28
N VAL A 72 -4.20 7.42 7.11
CA VAL A 72 -4.99 7.41 5.87
C VAL A 72 -5.38 6.00 5.48
N ALA A 73 -6.65 5.70 5.71
CA ALA A 73 -7.32 4.50 5.27
C ALA A 73 -7.98 4.73 3.90
N LEU A 74 -8.20 3.62 3.18
CA LEU A 74 -9.08 3.61 2.03
C LEU A 74 -10.52 3.52 2.54
N ASN A 75 -11.34 4.55 2.28
CA ASN A 75 -12.74 4.56 2.68
C ASN A 75 -13.54 3.57 1.83
N GLN A 76 -13.30 3.62 0.52
CA GLN A 76 -13.98 2.79 -0.46
C GLN A 76 -12.95 2.26 -1.45
N TYR A 77 -13.13 1.00 -1.84
CA TYR A 77 -12.38 0.40 -2.93
C TYR A 77 -13.31 -0.45 -3.77
N GLN A 78 -13.25 -0.23 -5.08
CA GLN A 78 -13.94 -1.04 -6.05
C GLN A 78 -13.03 -1.24 -7.27
N SER A 79 -13.05 -2.42 -7.87
CA SER A 79 -12.32 -2.67 -9.10
C SER A 79 -13.14 -3.50 -10.06
N ARG A 80 -13.21 -3.06 -11.31
CA ARG A 80 -14.05 -3.63 -12.34
C ARG A 80 -13.31 -3.75 -13.66
N GLN A 81 -13.63 -4.79 -14.44
CA GLN A 81 -13.16 -4.91 -15.80
C GLN A 81 -13.91 -3.88 -16.66
N VAL A 82 -13.16 -3.00 -17.32
CA VAL A 82 -13.71 -1.91 -18.15
C VAL A 82 -13.43 -2.12 -19.64
N ARG A 83 -12.54 -3.05 -19.98
CA ARG A 83 -12.26 -3.45 -21.37
C ARG A 83 -12.03 -4.95 -21.44
N SER A 84 -12.57 -5.58 -22.48
CA SER A 84 -12.26 -6.97 -22.80
C SER A 84 -10.81 -7.13 -23.24
N SER A 85 -10.27 -8.34 -23.17
CA SER A 85 -8.92 -8.64 -23.68
C SER A 85 -8.74 -8.20 -25.14
N ALA A 86 -9.71 -8.49 -26.02
CA ALA A 86 -9.64 -8.11 -27.43
C ALA A 86 -9.65 -6.58 -27.65
N ALA A 87 -10.44 -5.83 -26.88
CA ALA A 87 -10.46 -4.38 -26.96
C ALA A 87 -9.16 -3.77 -26.42
N ASP A 88 -8.64 -4.33 -25.33
CA ASP A 88 -7.42 -3.86 -24.68
C ASP A 88 -6.16 -4.14 -25.52
N SER A 89 -6.06 -5.29 -26.19
CA SER A 89 -4.97 -5.60 -27.13
C SER A 89 -4.86 -4.60 -28.28
N ARG A 90 -5.98 -4.02 -28.75
CA ARG A 90 -5.98 -2.99 -29.80
C ARG A 90 -5.36 -1.68 -29.33
N VAL A 91 -5.49 -1.35 -28.04
CA VAL A 91 -4.90 -0.14 -27.46
C VAL A 91 -3.38 -0.13 -27.62
N TYR A 92 -2.74 -1.30 -27.57
CA TYR A 92 -1.29 -1.47 -27.68
C TYR A 92 -0.84 -2.05 -29.04
N GLY A 93 -1.75 -2.18 -30.01
CA GLY A 93 -1.42 -2.73 -31.34
C GLY A 93 -0.93 -4.18 -31.30
N LEU A 94 -1.35 -4.98 -30.33
CA LEU A 94 -0.90 -6.37 -30.18
C LEU A 94 -1.55 -7.24 -31.25
N SER A 95 -0.74 -7.73 -32.19
CA SER A 95 -1.12 -8.71 -33.21
C SER A 95 -0.81 -10.16 -32.80
N LYS A 96 0.04 -10.36 -31.79
CA LYS A 96 0.41 -11.66 -31.23
C LYS A 96 0.19 -11.67 -29.70
N PRO A 97 -0.11 -12.82 -29.10
CA PRO A 97 -0.16 -12.94 -27.64
C PRO A 97 1.17 -12.57 -26.99
N VAL A 98 1.11 -12.00 -25.78
CA VAL A 98 2.32 -11.78 -24.98
C VAL A 98 2.90 -13.12 -24.51
N GLU A 99 4.22 -13.23 -24.44
CA GLU A 99 4.89 -14.46 -24.00
C GLU A 99 4.86 -14.64 -22.47
N ARG A 100 4.71 -13.53 -21.73
CA ARG A 100 4.72 -13.49 -20.26
C ARG A 100 3.64 -12.54 -19.77
N THR A 101 3.19 -12.75 -18.54
CA THR A 101 2.26 -11.85 -17.86
C THR A 101 2.83 -10.43 -17.82
N GLN A 102 2.05 -9.47 -18.30
CA GLN A 102 2.40 -8.06 -18.29
C GLN A 102 1.25 -7.23 -17.73
N VAL A 103 1.59 -6.18 -16.99
CA VAL A 103 0.68 -5.11 -16.60
C VAL A 103 1.17 -3.78 -17.13
N LYS A 104 0.24 -2.94 -17.57
CA LYS A 104 0.53 -1.58 -18.02
C LYS A 104 -0.53 -0.63 -17.50
N ILE A 105 -0.13 0.44 -16.83
CA ILE A 105 -1.04 1.51 -16.44
C ILE A 105 -1.23 2.39 -17.66
N ARG A 106 -2.50 2.59 -18.03
CA ARG A 106 -2.89 3.52 -19.09
C ARG A 106 -3.00 4.93 -18.52
N ARG A 107 -3.58 5.05 -17.32
CA ARG A 107 -3.75 6.34 -16.64
C ARG A 107 -4.05 6.18 -15.15
N GLY A 108 -3.29 6.87 -14.32
CA GLY A 108 -3.63 7.29 -12.98
C GLY A 108 -4.32 8.64 -13.03
N SER A 109 -5.39 8.80 -12.26
CA SER A 109 -6.09 10.08 -12.15
C SER A 109 -6.72 10.23 -10.77
N ASN A 110 -7.04 11.47 -10.42
CA ASN A 110 -7.74 11.80 -9.20
C ASN A 110 -8.78 12.90 -9.43
N SER A 111 -9.78 12.95 -8.57
CA SER A 111 -10.81 13.99 -8.53
C SER A 111 -11.34 14.16 -7.10
N PRO A 112 -11.57 15.39 -6.62
CA PRO A 112 -11.24 16.67 -7.26
C PRO A 112 -9.73 16.96 -7.21
N ARG A 113 -9.23 17.78 -8.15
CA ARG A 113 -7.81 18.22 -8.17
C ARG A 113 -7.46 19.23 -7.10
N THR A 114 -8.47 19.86 -6.47
CA THR A 114 -8.26 20.81 -5.38
C THR A 114 -9.25 20.50 -4.27
N VAL A 115 -8.72 20.20 -3.10
CA VAL A 115 -9.47 19.61 -1.97
C VAL A 115 -9.15 20.34 -0.68
N GLY A 116 -10.11 20.38 0.24
CA GLY A 116 -9.89 20.88 1.60
C GLY A 116 -9.52 19.74 2.55
N ARG A 117 -9.04 20.10 3.74
CA ARG A 117 -8.91 19.15 4.84
C ARG A 117 -10.28 18.57 5.20
N GLY A 118 -10.33 17.29 5.55
CA GLY A 118 -11.55 16.54 5.85
C GLY A 118 -12.41 16.18 4.63
N GLN A 119 -12.06 16.63 3.43
CA GLN A 119 -12.75 16.27 2.19
C GLN A 119 -12.13 15.01 1.57
N SER A 120 -12.85 14.36 0.65
CA SER A 120 -12.38 13.16 -0.03
C SER A 120 -11.77 13.43 -1.40
N VAL A 121 -10.88 12.54 -1.84
CA VAL A 121 -10.34 12.47 -3.20
C VAL A 121 -10.52 11.05 -3.71
N ASP A 122 -11.19 10.94 -4.85
CA ASP A 122 -11.32 9.72 -5.62
C ASP A 122 -10.06 9.51 -6.47
N LEU A 123 -9.53 8.30 -6.41
CA LEU A 123 -8.37 7.82 -7.14
C LEU A 123 -8.83 6.79 -8.16
N VAL A 124 -8.43 6.94 -9.42
CA VAL A 124 -8.70 5.95 -10.47
C VAL A 124 -7.41 5.51 -11.10
N THR A 125 -7.16 4.21 -11.09
CA THR A 125 -6.05 3.57 -11.80
C THR A 125 -6.62 2.69 -12.89
N ASP A 126 -6.48 3.15 -14.12
CA ASP A 126 -6.89 2.44 -15.31
C ASP A 126 -5.69 1.71 -15.91
N TYR A 127 -5.76 0.38 -15.94
CA TYR A 127 -4.64 -0.47 -16.31
C TYR A 127 -5.07 -1.66 -17.15
N SER A 128 -4.09 -2.33 -17.72
CA SER A 128 -4.22 -3.46 -18.62
C SER A 128 -3.51 -4.67 -18.04
N VAL A 129 -4.16 -5.83 -18.12
CA VAL A 129 -3.58 -7.13 -17.78
C VAL A 129 -3.47 -7.93 -19.07
N MET A 130 -2.25 -8.26 -19.45
CA MET A 130 -1.95 -9.05 -20.64
C MET A 130 -1.37 -10.39 -20.19
N LEU A 131 -1.98 -11.50 -20.62
CA LEU A 131 -1.60 -12.84 -20.20
C LEU A 131 -1.17 -13.68 -21.40
N PRO A 132 -0.18 -14.58 -21.23
CA PRO A 132 0.13 -15.57 -22.24
C PRO A 132 -1.03 -16.57 -22.39
N PRO A 133 -1.15 -17.27 -23.54
CA PRO A 133 -2.28 -18.18 -23.81
C PRO A 133 -2.45 -19.30 -22.77
N SER A 134 -1.36 -19.70 -22.10
CA SER A 134 -1.36 -20.74 -21.05
C SER A 134 -1.89 -20.26 -19.68
N VAL A 135 -2.16 -18.96 -19.52
CA VAL A 135 -2.55 -18.36 -18.24
C VAL A 135 -3.90 -17.64 -18.39
N SER A 136 -4.94 -18.15 -17.72
CA SER A 136 -6.28 -17.56 -17.77
C SER A 136 -6.50 -16.42 -16.77
N ARG A 137 -5.76 -16.43 -15.65
CA ARG A 137 -5.88 -15.45 -14.58
C ARG A 137 -4.55 -15.27 -13.84
N THR A 138 -4.34 -14.09 -13.27
CA THR A 138 -3.16 -13.77 -12.46
C THR A 138 -3.54 -12.95 -11.23
N SER A 139 -2.72 -13.02 -10.17
CA SER A 139 -2.88 -12.15 -9.01
C SER A 139 -2.30 -10.78 -9.33
N VAL A 140 -3.11 -9.73 -9.17
CA VAL A 140 -2.72 -8.34 -9.40
C VAL A 140 -2.79 -7.59 -8.08
N THR A 141 -1.74 -6.86 -7.76
CA THR A 141 -1.67 -5.95 -6.60
C THR A 141 -1.71 -4.50 -7.09
N GLU A 142 -2.72 -3.75 -6.66
CA GLU A 142 -2.84 -2.31 -6.84
C GLU A 142 -2.43 -1.59 -5.54
N SER A 143 -1.67 -0.50 -5.65
CA SER A 143 -1.22 0.29 -4.51
C SER A 143 -1.01 1.75 -4.89
N TRP A 144 -1.07 2.62 -3.90
CA TRP A 144 -0.87 4.06 -4.07
C TRP A 144 0.08 4.60 -3.02
N THR A 145 0.99 5.47 -3.42
CA THR A 145 1.90 6.17 -2.52
C THR A 145 1.69 7.67 -2.68
N LEU A 146 1.37 8.35 -1.58
CA LEU A 146 1.30 9.81 -1.56
C LEU A 146 2.69 10.38 -1.31
N LYS A 147 3.03 11.41 -2.08
CA LYS A 147 4.29 12.14 -1.97
C LYS A 147 4.02 13.64 -1.83
N LYS A 148 4.88 14.31 -1.07
CA LYS A 148 4.98 15.77 -1.00
C LYS A 148 6.45 16.14 -1.15
N ASP A 149 6.74 17.10 -2.01
CA ASP A 149 8.12 17.57 -2.27
C ASP A 149 9.08 16.41 -2.61
N GLY A 150 8.60 15.45 -3.39
CA GLY A 150 9.34 14.25 -3.81
C GLY A 150 9.49 13.15 -2.75
N ARG A 151 9.05 13.38 -1.50
CA ARG A 151 9.15 12.41 -0.40
C ARG A 151 7.83 11.69 -0.17
N SER A 152 7.88 10.37 0.03
CA SER A 152 6.69 9.60 0.42
C SER A 152 6.21 10.01 1.80
N VAL A 153 4.94 10.43 1.88
CA VAL A 153 4.29 10.88 3.12
C VAL A 153 3.25 9.90 3.61
N ALA A 154 2.72 9.05 2.72
CA ALA A 154 1.89 7.91 3.08
C ALA A 154 1.93 6.85 1.99
N ARG A 155 1.61 5.62 2.39
CA ARG A 155 1.30 4.53 1.48
C ARG A 155 -0.08 3.98 1.83
N LEU A 156 -0.97 3.95 0.85
CA LEU A 156 -2.29 3.36 1.05
C LEU A 156 -2.18 1.82 1.11
N PRO A 157 -3.09 1.15 1.85
CA PRO A 157 -3.13 -0.31 1.88
C PRO A 157 -3.21 -0.89 0.47
N ALA A 158 -2.31 -1.82 0.14
CA ALA A 158 -2.33 -2.51 -1.12
C ALA A 158 -3.57 -3.42 -1.23
N LYS A 159 -4.16 -3.49 -2.42
CA LYS A 159 -5.29 -4.37 -2.72
C LYS A 159 -4.85 -5.43 -3.71
N THR A 160 -5.08 -6.69 -3.38
CA THR A 160 -4.71 -7.82 -4.22
C THR A 160 -5.97 -8.55 -4.65
N SER A 161 -6.08 -8.86 -5.93
CA SER A 161 -7.23 -9.57 -6.50
C SER A 161 -6.81 -10.37 -7.73
N THR A 162 -7.52 -11.45 -8.00
CA THR A 162 -7.31 -12.23 -9.21
C THR A 162 -7.95 -11.53 -10.41
N ARG A 163 -7.21 -11.35 -11.49
CA ARG A 163 -7.65 -10.68 -12.73
C ARG A 163 -7.46 -11.59 -13.93
N THR A 164 -8.40 -11.48 -14.87
CA THR A 164 -8.29 -12.02 -16.23
C THR A 164 -7.66 -10.98 -17.17
N ALA A 165 -7.29 -11.41 -18.38
CA ALA A 165 -6.77 -10.51 -19.39
C ALA A 165 -7.81 -9.44 -19.81
N GLY A 166 -7.35 -8.22 -20.06
CA GLY A 166 -8.15 -7.06 -20.44
C GLY A 166 -7.86 -5.82 -19.60
N GLY A 167 -8.66 -4.79 -19.80
CA GLY A 167 -8.52 -3.52 -19.09
C GLY A 167 -9.37 -3.47 -17.83
N TRP A 168 -8.79 -2.96 -16.75
CA TRP A 168 -9.36 -2.87 -15.41
C TRP A 168 -9.27 -1.44 -14.88
N ALA A 169 -10.26 -1.03 -14.10
CA ALA A 169 -10.26 0.24 -13.39
C ALA A 169 -10.38 -0.02 -11.89
N ALA A 170 -9.31 0.26 -11.15
CA ALA A 170 -9.31 0.27 -9.69
C ALA A 170 -9.63 1.69 -9.21
N GLN A 171 -10.70 1.81 -8.43
CA GLN A 171 -11.14 3.06 -7.81
C GLN A 171 -10.95 2.95 -6.30
N ALA A 172 -10.39 3.99 -5.72
CA ALA A 172 -10.09 4.11 -4.30
C ALA A 172 -10.49 5.50 -3.83
N GLU A 173 -11.05 5.63 -2.64
CA GLU A 173 -11.35 6.93 -2.02
C GLU A 173 -10.49 7.12 -0.77
N ILE A 174 -9.90 8.31 -0.64
CA ILE A 174 -9.20 8.74 0.57
C ILE A 174 -9.79 10.03 1.11
N THR A 175 -9.78 10.19 2.44
CA THR A 175 -10.06 11.48 3.08
C THR A 175 -8.76 12.19 3.43
N ILE A 176 -8.71 13.50 3.18
CA ILE A 176 -7.58 14.36 3.51
C ILE A 176 -7.58 14.62 5.03
N PRO A 177 -6.52 14.27 5.77
CA PRO A 177 -6.46 14.52 7.21
C PRO A 177 -6.48 16.02 7.56
N SER A 178 -6.87 16.34 8.79
CA SER A 178 -7.04 17.73 9.26
C SER A 178 -5.73 18.44 9.60
N ASP A 179 -4.64 17.71 9.72
CA ASP A 179 -3.32 18.22 10.12
C ASP A 179 -2.31 18.23 8.97
N VAL A 180 -2.73 17.86 7.75
CA VAL A 180 -1.82 17.90 6.60
C VAL A 180 -1.52 19.34 6.17
N PRO A 181 -0.24 19.64 5.83
CA PRO A 181 0.11 20.93 5.28
C PRO A 181 -0.56 21.17 3.91
N PRO A 182 -0.85 22.44 3.57
CA PRO A 182 -1.38 22.75 2.25
C PRO A 182 -0.32 22.57 1.15
N GLY A 183 -0.77 22.63 -0.10
CA GLY A 183 0.07 22.56 -1.28
C GLY A 183 -0.15 21.30 -2.12
N THR A 184 0.77 21.07 -3.06
CA THR A 184 0.65 20.01 -4.05
C THR A 184 1.10 18.66 -3.49
N TYR A 185 0.29 17.64 -3.73
CA TYR A 185 0.59 16.24 -3.46
C TYR A 185 0.60 15.45 -4.76
N VAL A 186 1.49 14.48 -4.84
CA VAL A 186 1.59 13.52 -5.93
C VAL A 186 1.11 12.17 -5.43
N ILE A 187 0.28 11.49 -6.21
CA ILE A 187 -0.12 10.11 -5.99
C ILE A 187 0.62 9.27 -7.03
N GLU A 188 1.53 8.43 -6.58
CA GLU A 188 2.11 7.37 -7.41
C GLU A 188 1.16 6.17 -7.39
N HIS A 189 0.55 5.89 -8.53
CA HIS A 189 -0.23 4.70 -8.80
C HIS A 189 0.71 3.57 -9.19
N ARG A 190 0.54 2.38 -8.61
CA ARG A 190 1.33 1.20 -8.95
C ARG A 190 0.46 -0.03 -9.10
N VAL A 191 0.70 -0.77 -10.18
CA VAL A 191 0.09 -2.07 -10.46
C VAL A 191 1.20 -3.10 -10.66
N LYS A 192 1.06 -4.28 -10.03
CA LYS A 192 2.03 -5.38 -10.13
C LYS A 192 1.31 -6.71 -10.38
N ALA A 193 1.85 -7.55 -11.26
CA ALA A 193 1.45 -8.94 -11.45
C ALA A 193 2.69 -9.82 -11.71
N GLY A 194 2.96 -10.78 -10.83
CA GLY A 194 4.18 -11.58 -10.90
C GLY A 194 5.44 -10.71 -10.89
N SER A 195 6.26 -10.82 -11.93
CA SER A 195 7.46 -10.01 -12.14
C SER A 195 7.22 -8.69 -12.89
N SER A 196 6.04 -8.48 -13.48
CA SER A 196 5.69 -7.25 -14.20
C SER A 196 5.09 -6.22 -13.24
N TYR A 197 5.49 -4.97 -13.38
CA TYR A 197 4.85 -3.84 -12.71
C TYR A 197 4.91 -2.59 -13.60
N ASP A 198 4.02 -1.65 -13.33
CA ASP A 198 4.03 -0.33 -13.95
C ASP A 198 3.60 0.74 -12.94
N THR A 199 3.98 1.98 -13.19
CA THR A 199 3.66 3.14 -12.36
C THR A 199 3.20 4.32 -13.20
N ASP A 200 2.28 5.10 -12.66
CA ASP A 200 1.87 6.40 -13.22
C ASP A 200 1.60 7.39 -12.09
N GLU A 201 1.64 8.69 -12.36
CA GLU A 201 1.45 9.71 -11.33
C GLU A 201 0.24 10.62 -11.62
N SER A 202 -0.47 10.99 -10.56
CA SER A 202 -1.49 12.04 -10.61
C SER A 202 -1.27 13.05 -9.48
N THR A 203 -1.84 14.25 -9.59
CA THR A 203 -1.60 15.33 -8.62
C THR A 203 -2.89 15.99 -8.17
N PHE A 204 -2.90 16.44 -6.91
CA PHE A 204 -3.96 17.26 -6.35
C PHE A 204 -3.36 18.31 -5.39
N VAL A 205 -4.14 19.33 -5.06
CA VAL A 205 -3.74 20.43 -4.19
C VAL A 205 -4.63 20.46 -2.95
N VAL A 206 -4.01 20.46 -1.78
CA VAL A 206 -4.69 20.75 -0.51
C VAL A 206 -4.72 22.26 -0.29
N ARG A 207 -5.92 22.81 -0.09
CA ARG A 207 -6.11 24.25 0.19
C ARG A 207 -5.57 24.64 1.56
N GLY A 208 -5.10 25.88 1.66
CA GLY A 208 -4.68 26.56 2.89
C GLY A 208 -5.81 26.70 3.88
#